data_AF-A0A9Q2HFT3-F1
#
_entry.id   AF-A0A9Q2HFT3-F1
#
_cell.length_a   1.000
_cell.length_b   1.000
_cell.length_c   1.000
_cell.angle_alpha   90.00
_cell.angle_beta   90.00
_cell.angle_gamma   90.00
#
_symmetry.space_group_name_H-M   'P 1'
#
loop_
_entity.id
_entity.type
_entity.pdbx_description
1 polymer ?
#
loop_
_entity_poly.entity_id
_entity_poly.type
_entity_poly.pdbx_seq_one_letter_code
_entity_poly.pdbx_strand_id
1 'polypeptide(L)' 'MDKKQMLLEIEEGLNVVNKGILSNEEFPDDKLEELKEYHSYITKQKQISPKEQTMIIDEIGKLKK' A
#
# COMPACT_ATOMS: atom_id res chain seq x y z
N MET A 1 -14.00 -1.96 5.00
CA MET A 1 -12.63 -2.48 5.14
C MET A 1 -11.90 -1.63 6.15
N ASP A 2 -11.16 -2.24 7.07
CA ASP A 2 -10.34 -1.54 8.06
C ASP A 2 -9.00 -1.08 7.45
N LYS A 3 -8.40 0.01 7.96
CA LYS A 3 -7.13 0.59 7.43
C LYS A 3 -5.97 -0.41 7.50
N LYS A 4 -5.86 -1.16 8.61
CA LYS A 4 -4.83 -2.19 8.78
C LYS A 4 -4.99 -3.29 7.75
N GLN A 5 -6.23 -3.75 7.52
CA GLN A 5 -6.51 -4.77 6.50
C GLN A 5 -6.13 -4.29 5.09
N MET A 6 -6.42 -3.04 4.76
CA MET A 6 -6.07 -2.43 3.47
C MET A 6 -4.55 -2.36 3.25
N LEU A 7 -3.81 -1.92 4.26
CA LEU A 7 -2.34 -1.86 4.19
C LEU A 7 -1.71 -3.25 4.02
N LEU A 8 -2.26 -4.27 4.69
CA LEU A 8 -1.82 -5.66 4.50
C LEU A 8 -2.07 -6.15 3.06
N GLU A 9 -3.25 -5.89 2.51
CA GLU A 9 -3.58 -6.27 1.13
C GLU A 9 -2.71 -5.53 0.10
N ILE A 10 -2.33 -4.28 0.38
CA ILE A 10 -1.34 -3.54 -0.41
C ILE A 10 0.03 -4.23 -0.34
N GLU A 11 0.53 -4.58 0.85
CA GLU A 11 1.81 -5.28 1.01
C GLU A 11 1.83 -6.65 0.29
N GLU A 12 0.70 -7.36 0.29
CA GLU A 12 0.53 -8.61 -0.43
C GLU A 12 0.52 -8.41 -1.95
N GLY A 13 -0.30 -7.47 -2.45
CA GLY A 13 -0.39 -7.19 -3.89
C GLY A 13 0.91 -6.66 -4.50
N LEU A 14 1.75 -5.99 -3.70
CA LEU A 14 3.07 -5.52 -4.12
C LEU A 14 4.20 -6.54 -3.88
N ASN A 15 3.89 -7.74 -3.38
CA ASN A 15 4.87 -8.78 -3.04
C ASN A 15 6.01 -8.28 -2.13
N VAL A 16 5.67 -7.43 -1.17
CA VAL A 16 6.65 -6.88 -0.22
C VAL A 16 7.24 -8.01 0.63
N VAL A 17 8.56 -8.15 0.58
CA VAL A 17 9.30 -9.13 1.40
C VAL A 17 9.44 -8.67 2.85
N ASN A 18 9.64 -7.36 3.04
CA ASN A 18 9.72 -6.76 4.38
C ASN A 18 8.32 -6.42 4.92
N LYS A 19 7.63 -7.42 5.46
CA LYS A 19 6.29 -7.25 6.05
C LYS A 19 6.31 -6.25 7.19
N GLY A 20 5.29 -5.40 7.25
CA GLY A 20 5.19 -4.31 8.23
C GLY A 20 5.85 -3.00 7.81
N ILE A 21 6.38 -2.90 6.59
CA ILE A 21 6.86 -1.63 6.03
C ILE A 21 5.72 -0.61 5.88
N LEU A 22 4.47 -1.07 5.74
CA LEU A 22 3.27 -0.26 5.69
C LEU A 22 2.47 -0.39 6.99
N SER A 23 3.08 -0.02 8.12
CA SER A 23 2.44 -0.16 9.44
C SER A 23 1.34 0.87 9.67
N ASN A 24 0.17 0.43 10.15
CA ASN A 24 -1.02 1.25 10.40
C ASN A 24 -0.76 2.52 11.23
N GLU A 25 0.20 2.47 12.15
CA GLU A 25 0.58 3.57 13.04
C GLU A 25 1.33 4.71 12.32
N GLU A 26 1.96 4.41 11.19
CA GLU A 26 2.73 5.37 10.38
C GLU A 26 1.82 6.20 9.46
N PHE A 27 0.61 5.72 9.17
CA PHE A 27 -0.32 6.39 8.26
C PHE A 27 -1.41 7.13 9.04
N PRO A 28 -1.53 8.46 8.87
CA PRO A 28 -2.61 9.22 9.50
C PRO A 28 -3.96 8.91 8.84
N ASP A 29 -5.06 9.16 9.56
CA ASP A 29 -6.41 8.81 9.12
C ASP A 29 -6.92 9.66 7.94
N ASP A 30 -6.35 10.85 7.75
CA ASP A 30 -6.64 11.74 6.62
C ASP A 30 -6.07 11.23 5.29
N LYS A 31 -5.20 10.22 5.31
CA LYS A 31 -4.68 9.52 4.12
C LYS A 31 -5.45 8.27 3.73
N LEU A 32 -6.56 8.00 4.39
CA LEU A 32 -7.37 6.82 4.13
C LEU A 32 -7.96 6.82 2.71
N GLU A 33 -8.28 7.99 2.15
CA GLU A 33 -8.80 8.10 0.77
C GLU A 33 -7.72 7.69 -0.24
N GLU A 34 -6.52 8.26 -0.15
CA GLU A 34 -5.40 7.93 -1.04
C GLU A 34 -4.99 6.46 -0.91
N LEU A 35 -4.97 5.91 0.30
CA LEU A 35 -4.69 4.48 0.53
C LEU A 35 -5.74 3.57 -0.15
N LYS A 36 -7.02 3.96 -0.16
CA LYS A 36 -8.06 3.22 -0.89
C LYS A 36 -7.83 3.25 -2.40
N GLU A 37 -7.36 4.37 -2.94
CA GLU A 37 -7.06 4.47 -4.37
C GLU A 37 -5.93 3.53 -4.76
N TYR A 38 -4.83 3.52 -4.00
CA TYR A 38 -3.72 2.57 -4.21
C TYR A 38 -4.18 1.12 -4.07
N HIS A 39 -4.94 0.81 -3.02
CA HIS A 39 -5.50 -0.52 -2.80
C HIS A 39 -6.36 -0.98 -3.98
N SER A 40 -7.27 -0.13 -4.45
CA SER A 40 -8.12 -0.41 -5.62
C SER A 40 -7.30 -0.60 -6.89
N TYR A 41 -6.26 0.21 -7.10
CA TYR A 41 -5.36 0.04 -8.24
C TYR A 41 -4.66 -1.32 -8.18
N ILE A 42 -4.00 -1.63 -7.06
CA ILE A 42 -3.19 -2.84 -6.87
C ILE A 42 -4.03 -4.11 -7.02
N THR A 43 -5.19 -4.17 -6.36
CA THR A 43 -6.08 -5.34 -6.36
C THR A 43 -6.74 -5.62 -7.71
N LYS A 44 -6.81 -4.62 -8.60
CA LYS A 44 -7.31 -4.79 -9.97
C LYS A 44 -6.23 -5.27 -10.95
N GLN A 45 -4.95 -5.15 -10.60
CA GLN A 45 -3.88 -5.62 -11.47
C GLN A 45 -3.72 -7.13 -11.37
N LYS A 46 -3.60 -7.79 -12.53
CA LYS A 46 -3.26 -9.23 -12.58
C LYS A 46 -1.82 -9.51 -12.18
N GLN A 47 -0.93 -8.57 -12.48
CA GLN A 47 0.49 -8.61 -12.19
C GLN A 47 1.02 -7.19 -12.08
N ILE A 48 1.92 -6.94 -11.15
CA ILE A 48 2.64 -5.67 -10.99
C ILE A 48 4.12 -5.98 -11.16
N SER A 49 4.78 -5.32 -12.10
CA SER A 49 6.20 -5.57 -12.35
C SER A 49 7.07 -5.13 -11.15
N PRO A 50 8.28 -5.68 -10.96
CA PRO A 50 9.16 -5.26 -9.87
C PRO A 50 9.44 -3.75 -9.84
N LYS A 51 9.56 -3.12 -11.01
CA LYS A 51 9.76 -1.67 -11.13
C LYS A 51 8.54 -0.90 -10.62
N GLU A 52 7.34 -1.32 -11.01
CA GLU A 52 6.10 -0.70 -10.53
C GLU A 52 5.91 -0.93 -9.03
N GLN A 53 6.26 -2.11 -8.51
CA GLN A 53 6.23 -2.39 -7.08
C GLN A 53 7.08 -1.36 -6.31
N THR A 54 8.34 -1.17 -6.71
CA THR A 54 9.22 -0.15 -6.09
C THR A 54 8.61 1.24 -6.17
N MET A 55 8.14 1.66 -7.33
CA MET A 55 7.55 3.00 -7.51
C MET A 55 6.31 3.21 -6.63
N ILE A 56 5.43 2.21 -6.54
CA ILE A 56 4.21 2.29 -5.74
C ILE A 56 4.55 2.30 -4.24
N ILE A 57 5.50 1.47 -3.79
CA ILE A 57 5.98 1.47 -2.40
C ILE A 57 6.55 2.84 -2.03
N ASP A 58 7.34 3.44 -2.93
CA ASP A 58 7.93 4.76 -2.70
C ASP A 58 6.86 5.86 -2.60
N GLU A 59 5.85 5.86 -3.50
CA GLU A 59 4.75 6.83 -3.44
C GLU A 59 3.87 6.66 -2.20
N ILE A 60 3.51 5.42 -1.86
CA ILE A 60 2.76 5.13 -0.62
C ILE A 60 3.58 5.54 0.60
N GLY A 61 4.90 5.31 0.59
CA GLY A 61 5.81 5.70 1.65
C GLY A 61 5.79 7.21 1.96
N LYS A 62 5.49 8.07 0.97
CA LYS A 62 5.33 9.53 1.17
C LYS A 62 4.07 9.92 1.93
N LEU A 63 3.11 9.00 2.09
CA LEU A 63 1.89 9.24 2.87
C LEU A 63 2.08 8.98 4.36
N LYS A 64 3.25 8.47 4.77
CA LYS A 64 3.60 8.33 6.18
C LYS A 64 3.73 9.70 6.86
N LYS A 65 3.41 9.75 8.15
CA LYS A 65 3.56 10.93 9.01
C LYS A 65 5.01 11.28 9.32
#